data_AF-A0A2N6J883-F1
#
_entry.id   AF-A0A2N6J883-F1
#
_cell.length_a   1.000
_cell.length_b   1.000
_cell.length_c   1.000
_cell.angle_alpha   90.00
_cell.angle_beta   90.00
_cell.angle_gamma   90.00
#
_symmetry.space_group_name_H-M   'P 1'
#
loop_
_entity.id
_entity.type
_entity.pdbx_description
1 polymer ?
#
loop_
_entity_poly.entity_id
_entity_poly.type
_entity_poly.pdbx_seq_one_letter_code
_entity_poly.pdbx_strand_id
1 'polypeptide(L)'
;MFTTAEVVKVRPMLVYASRNWQLLNAEYAQRLLLVFRIMKERHGYEMVLIEGYRSPERQNMLAGFGSSVTNAAAFQSYHQYGLAGDCAFVRNGKLVISEKDPWAMEGYRLYGEVAGSVGLTWGGNWKMMDFGHTEYRMPGVMKR
;
A
#
# COMPACT_ATOMS: atom_id res chain seq x y z
N MET A 1 7.59 12.77 9.32
CA MET A 1 7.12 11.66 10.18
C MET A 1 5.68 11.91 10.54
N PHE A 2 4.74 11.03 10.16
CA PHE A 2 3.36 11.09 10.65
C PHE A 2 3.31 10.36 12.01
N THR A 3 3.82 11.01 13.05
CA THR A 3 3.81 10.54 14.44
C THR A 3 2.73 11.26 15.24
N THR A 4 1.56 11.49 14.64
CA THR A 4 0.39 11.91 15.43
C THR A 4 -0.19 10.69 16.13
N ALA A 5 -0.53 10.83 17.41
CA ALA A 5 -1.13 9.80 18.26
C ALA A 5 -2.39 9.13 17.63
N GLU A 6 -2.99 9.76 16.61
CA GLU A 6 -4.08 9.22 15.80
C GLU A 6 -3.67 8.00 14.96
N VAL A 7 -2.46 7.95 14.39
CA VAL A 7 -2.00 6.81 13.57
C VAL A 7 -1.80 5.55 14.43
N VAL A 8 -1.30 5.73 15.66
CA VAL A 8 -1.04 4.65 16.62
C VAL A 8 -2.35 4.02 17.12
N LYS A 9 -3.44 4.80 17.22
CA LYS A 9 -4.76 4.28 17.66
C LYS A 9 -5.47 3.44 16.60
N VAL A 10 -5.25 3.71 15.31
CA VAL A 10 -6.04 3.07 14.23
C VAL A 10 -5.38 1.79 13.70
N ARG A 11 -4.05 1.74 13.60
CA ARG A 11 -3.30 0.53 13.23
C ARG A 11 -1.93 0.51 13.93
N PRO A 12 -1.82 -0.06 15.14
CA PRO A 12 -0.59 -0.05 15.95
C PRO A 12 0.65 -0.56 15.19
N MET A 13 0.44 -1.50 14.26
CA MET A 13 1.51 -2.13 13.47
C MET A 13 2.17 -1.20 12.44
N LEU A 14 1.60 -0.03 12.16
CA LEU A 14 2.16 0.94 11.21
C LEU A 14 3.39 1.67 11.73
N VAL A 15 3.63 1.67 13.05
CA VAL A 15 4.82 2.27 13.65
C VAL A 15 6.09 1.59 13.13
N TYR A 16 6.02 0.27 12.93
CA TYR A 16 7.13 -0.56 12.46
C TYR A 16 7.15 -0.76 10.93
N ALA A 17 6.25 -0.09 10.20
CA ALA A 17 6.16 -0.20 8.75
C ALA A 17 7.26 0.64 8.07
N SER A 18 8.03 0.03 7.17
CA SER A 18 9.05 0.76 6.41
C SER A 18 8.38 1.68 5.40
N ARG A 19 8.77 2.95 5.42
CA ARG A 19 8.42 3.95 4.39
C ARG A 19 9.65 4.39 3.61
N ASN A 20 10.71 3.58 3.65
CA ASN A 20 11.96 3.87 2.96
C ASN A 20 11.81 3.54 1.47
N TRP A 21 11.61 4.58 0.66
CA TRP A 21 11.51 4.47 -0.79
C TRP A 21 12.77 3.91 -1.46
N GLN A 22 13.94 4.00 -0.82
CA GLN A 22 15.19 3.44 -1.37
C GLN A 22 15.20 1.90 -1.38
N LEU A 23 14.31 1.27 -0.62
CA LEU A 23 14.14 -0.19 -0.60
C LEU A 23 13.09 -0.68 -1.60
N LEU A 24 12.48 0.23 -2.36
CA LEU A 24 11.58 -0.13 -3.45
C LEU A 24 12.37 -0.36 -4.73
N ASN A 25 11.88 -1.27 -5.57
CA ASN A 25 12.33 -1.38 -6.94
C ASN A 25 12.12 -0.03 -7.65
N ALA A 26 13.12 0.41 -8.41
CA ALA A 26 13.12 1.73 -9.04
C ALA A 26 11.94 1.94 -10.01
N GLU A 27 11.58 0.90 -10.79
CA GLU A 27 10.46 0.99 -11.72
C GLU A 27 9.12 1.06 -10.97
N TYR A 28 8.95 0.24 -9.92
CA TYR A 28 7.76 0.32 -9.07
C TYR A 28 7.63 1.69 -8.40
N ALA A 29 8.72 2.21 -7.84
CA ALA A 29 8.74 3.52 -7.21
C ALA A 29 8.34 4.64 -8.19
N GLN A 30 8.87 4.62 -9.41
CA GLN A 30 8.52 5.60 -10.45
C GLN A 30 7.04 5.53 -10.84
N ARG A 31 6.50 4.31 -11.03
CA ARG A 31 5.08 4.10 -11.31
C ARG A 31 4.21 4.60 -10.18
N LEU A 32 4.55 4.28 -8.93
CA LEU A 32 3.79 4.72 -7.75
C LEU A 32 3.83 6.24 -7.56
N LEU A 33 4.97 6.89 -7.82
CA LEU A 33 5.07 8.36 -7.83
C LEU A 33 4.19 8.99 -8.91
N LEU A 34 4.10 8.37 -10.10
CA LEU A 34 3.18 8.82 -11.14
C LEU A 34 1.72 8.67 -10.71
N VAL A 35 1.35 7.58 -10.02
CA VAL A 35 0.02 7.43 -9.43
C VAL A 35 -0.26 8.56 -8.43
N PHE A 36 0.65 8.84 -7.51
CA PHE A 36 0.48 9.90 -6.51
C PHE A 36 0.28 11.26 -7.16
N ARG A 37 1.04 11.53 -8.22
CA ARG A 37 0.92 12.77 -9.00
C ARG A 37 -0.46 12.87 -9.66
N ILE A 38 -0.91 11.84 -10.37
CA ILE A 38 -2.21 11.83 -11.05
C ILE A 38 -3.36 11.97 -10.05
N MET A 39 -3.30 11.24 -8.92
CA MET A 39 -4.32 11.31 -7.86
C MET A 39 -4.42 12.71 -7.26
N LYS A 40 -3.29 13.39 -7.03
CA LYS A 40 -3.28 14.77 -6.56
C LYS A 40 -3.81 15.74 -7.61
N GLU A 41 -3.26 15.71 -8.82
CA GLU A 41 -3.53 16.71 -9.85
C GLU A 41 -4.93 16.58 -10.47
N ARG A 42 -5.44 15.35 -10.66
CA ARG A 42 -6.72 15.12 -11.34
C ARG A 42 -7.90 14.87 -10.40
N HIS A 43 -7.63 14.33 -9.21
CA HIS A 43 -8.67 13.89 -8.29
C HIS A 43 -8.63 14.61 -6.93
N GLY A 44 -7.60 15.43 -6.67
CA GLY A 44 -7.47 16.17 -5.41
C GLY A 44 -7.16 15.29 -4.19
N TYR A 45 -6.71 14.06 -4.40
CA TYR A 45 -6.33 13.15 -3.32
C TYR A 45 -4.83 13.22 -3.05
N GLU A 46 -4.47 13.73 -1.87
CA GLU A 46 -3.10 13.60 -1.38
C GLU A 46 -2.86 12.19 -0.85
N MET A 47 -1.85 11.52 -1.41
CA MET A 47 -1.52 10.14 -1.05
C MET A 47 -0.24 10.06 -0.22
N VAL A 48 -0.14 9.00 0.58
CA VAL A 48 1.06 8.68 1.35
C VAL A 48 1.33 7.18 1.34
N LEU A 49 2.62 6.81 1.28
CA LEU A 49 3.07 5.44 1.48
C LEU A 49 3.00 5.09 2.98
N ILE A 50 2.21 4.08 3.30
CA ILE A 50 2.04 3.53 4.64
C ILE A 50 3.09 2.45 4.91
N GLU A 51 3.29 1.54 3.96
CA GLU A 51 4.29 0.48 4.02
C GLU A 51 4.81 0.12 2.63
N GLY A 52 6.12 0.19 2.42
CA GLY A 52 6.80 -0.25 1.21
C GLY A 52 7.48 -1.61 1.44
N TYR A 53 8.81 -1.64 1.52
CA TYR A 53 9.53 -2.88 1.79
C TYR A 53 9.14 -3.49 3.14
N ARG A 54 8.91 -4.80 3.15
CA ARG A 54 8.60 -5.59 4.35
C ARG A 54 9.59 -6.74 4.47
N SER A 55 10.28 -6.85 5.60
CA SER A 55 11.22 -7.96 5.80
C SER A 55 10.50 -9.31 5.93
N PRO A 56 11.17 -10.44 5.66
CA PRO A 56 10.63 -11.77 5.91
C PRO A 56 10.14 -11.98 7.34
N GLU A 57 10.86 -11.47 8.33
CA GLU A 57 10.51 -11.57 9.76
C GLU A 57 9.23 -10.80 10.05
N ARG A 58 9.10 -9.59 9.51
CA ARG A 58 7.87 -8.79 9.63
C ARG A 58 6.69 -9.49 8.96
N GLN A 59 6.89 -10.10 7.79
CA GLN A 59 5.82 -10.84 7.10
C GLN A 59 5.37 -12.06 7.92
N ASN A 60 6.30 -12.84 8.50
CA ASN A 60 5.95 -13.97 9.37
C ASN A 60 5.24 -13.51 10.65
N MET A 61 5.66 -12.40 11.24
CA MET A 61 4.96 -11.79 12.37
C MET A 61 3.52 -11.39 11.98
N LEU A 62 3.33 -10.78 10.81
CA LEU A 62 1.99 -10.43 10.30
C LEU A 62 1.11 -11.66 10.06
N ALA A 63 1.66 -12.72 9.47
CA ALA A 63 0.96 -13.98 9.27
C ALA A 63 0.50 -14.62 10.59
N GLY A 64 1.29 -14.43 11.67
CA GLY A 64 0.94 -14.88 13.02
C GLY A 64 -0.32 -14.23 13.62
N PHE A 65 -0.74 -13.06 13.12
CA PHE A 65 -2.00 -12.42 13.54
C PHE A 65 -3.24 -12.96 12.81
N GLY A 66 -3.06 -13.88 11.86
CA GLY A 66 -4.14 -14.59 11.17
C GLY A 66 -4.43 -14.08 9.76
N SER A 67 -5.26 -14.86 9.06
CA SER A 67 -5.60 -14.67 7.64
C SER A 67 -6.34 -13.39 7.31
N SER A 68 -6.91 -12.71 8.32
CA SER A 68 -7.53 -11.39 8.16
C SER A 68 -6.51 -10.27 7.92
N VAL A 69 -5.23 -10.50 8.25
CA VAL A 69 -4.13 -9.54 8.01
C VAL A 69 -3.39 -9.89 6.73
N THR A 70 -3.01 -11.16 6.58
CA THR A 70 -2.33 -11.65 5.38
C THR A 70 -2.38 -13.16 5.31
N ASN A 71 -2.45 -13.72 4.10
CA ASN A 71 -2.28 -15.15 3.85
C ASN A 71 -0.86 -15.51 3.39
N ALA A 72 0.03 -14.53 3.21
CA ALA A 72 1.37 -14.75 2.71
C ALA A 72 2.35 -15.01 3.86
N ALA A 73 3.17 -16.05 3.74
CA ALA A 73 4.33 -16.27 4.59
C ALA A 73 5.55 -15.47 4.10
N ALA A 74 6.71 -15.64 4.76
CA ALA A 74 7.99 -15.16 4.27
C ALA A 74 8.22 -15.49 2.77
N PHE A 75 8.72 -14.51 2.02
CA PHE A 75 8.99 -14.53 0.58
C PHE A 75 7.79 -14.76 -0.35
N GLN A 76 6.57 -14.75 0.19
CA GLN A 76 5.32 -14.91 -0.57
C GLN A 76 4.56 -13.59 -0.81
N SER A 77 5.20 -12.44 -0.60
CA SER A 77 4.64 -11.12 -0.87
C SER A 77 5.61 -10.25 -1.65
N TYR A 78 5.09 -9.48 -2.61
CA TYR A 78 5.88 -8.52 -3.39
C TYR A 78 6.55 -7.42 -2.54
N HIS A 79 6.05 -7.15 -1.31
CA HIS A 79 6.70 -6.21 -0.39
C HIS A 79 8.14 -6.62 -0.06
N GLN A 80 8.43 -7.92 -0.04
CA GLN A 80 9.77 -8.46 0.27
C GLN A 80 10.76 -8.29 -0.87
N TYR A 81 10.28 -7.92 -2.05
CA TYR A 81 11.07 -7.67 -3.24
C TYR A 81 11.06 -6.18 -3.63
N GLY A 82 10.50 -5.31 -2.76
CA GLY A 82 10.37 -3.88 -3.05
C GLY A 82 9.39 -3.57 -4.18
N LEU A 83 8.51 -4.50 -4.51
CA LEU A 83 7.60 -4.44 -5.67
C LEU A 83 6.13 -4.24 -5.26
N ALA A 84 5.88 -3.92 -3.99
CA ALA A 84 4.55 -3.58 -3.51
C ALA A 84 4.59 -2.46 -2.47
N GLY A 85 3.43 -1.87 -2.26
CA GLY A 85 3.26 -0.70 -1.42
C GLY A 85 1.81 -0.54 -1.01
N ASP A 86 1.63 -0.34 0.30
CA ASP A 86 0.35 -0.02 0.91
C ASP A 86 0.29 1.51 1.06
N CYS A 87 -0.76 2.11 0.51
CA CYS A 87 -0.95 3.55 0.49
C CYS A 87 -2.27 3.94 1.15
N ALA A 88 -2.35 5.19 1.59
CA ALA A 88 -3.57 5.80 2.12
C ALA A 88 -3.62 7.29 1.74
N PHE A 89 -4.61 8.01 2.26
CA PHE A 89 -4.84 9.40 1.92
C PHE A 89 -4.57 10.35 3.09
N VAL A 90 -4.28 11.60 2.77
CA VAL A 90 -4.23 12.72 3.71
C VAL A 90 -5.35 13.69 3.35
N ARG A 91 -6.16 14.06 4.36
CA ARG A 91 -7.20 15.09 4.24
C ARG A 91 -7.12 16.02 5.43
N ASN A 92 -7.01 17.31 5.18
CA ASN A 92 -6.88 18.34 6.23
C ASN A 92 -5.73 18.03 7.21
N GLY A 93 -4.58 17.58 6.68
CA GLY A 93 -3.41 17.21 7.47
C GLY A 93 -3.54 15.90 8.28
N LYS A 94 -4.66 15.19 8.16
CA LYS A 94 -4.92 13.94 8.88
C LYS A 94 -4.88 12.73 7.96
N LEU A 95 -4.35 11.63 8.48
CA LEU A 95 -4.31 10.35 7.78
C LEU A 95 -5.71 9.71 7.76
N VAL A 96 -6.18 9.34 6.57
CA VAL A 96 -7.45 8.65 6.37
C VAL A 96 -7.17 7.32 5.67
N ILE A 97 -7.34 6.22 6.40
CA ILE A 97 -7.02 4.86 5.93
C ILE A 97 -8.28 4.04 5.66
N SER A 98 -9.30 4.16 6.52
CA SER A 98 -10.44 3.25 6.52
C SER A 98 -11.36 3.50 5.32
N GLU A 99 -11.61 2.46 4.53
CA GLU A 99 -12.60 2.43 3.46
C GLU A 99 -14.05 2.59 3.97
N LYS A 100 -14.27 2.50 5.29
CA LYS A 100 -15.57 2.86 5.88
C LYS A 100 -15.88 4.36 5.77
N ASP A 101 -14.88 5.21 5.55
CA ASP A 101 -15.08 6.60 5.15
C ASP A 101 -15.40 6.63 3.64
N PRO A 102 -16.60 7.08 3.23
CA PRO A 102 -16.99 7.08 1.81
C PRO A 102 -16.04 7.89 0.91
N TRP A 103 -15.45 8.96 1.43
CA TRP A 103 -14.47 9.74 0.68
C TRP A 103 -13.17 8.96 0.46
N ALA A 104 -12.73 8.18 1.46
CA ALA A 104 -11.56 7.33 1.31
C ALA A 104 -11.84 6.16 0.38
N MET A 105 -13.03 5.56 0.44
CA MET A 105 -13.44 4.49 -0.47
C MET A 105 -13.41 4.94 -1.93
N GLU A 106 -13.95 6.12 -2.23
CA GLU A 106 -13.88 6.69 -3.58
C GLU A 106 -12.43 6.97 -3.99
N GLY A 107 -11.61 7.47 -3.05
CA GLY A 107 -10.18 7.64 -3.27
C GLY A 107 -9.49 6.32 -3.63
N TYR A 108 -9.81 5.22 -2.96
CA TYR A 108 -9.26 3.91 -3.27
C TYR A 108 -9.73 3.38 -4.61
N ARG A 109 -10.99 3.60 -4.99
CA ARG A 109 -11.52 3.22 -6.31
C ARG A 109 -10.74 3.93 -7.42
N LEU A 110 -10.58 5.25 -7.32
CA LEU A 110 -9.80 6.06 -8.25
C LEU A 110 -8.31 5.66 -8.25
N TYR A 111 -7.74 5.41 -7.08
CA TYR A 111 -6.36 4.91 -6.94
C TYR A 111 -6.17 3.60 -7.69
N GLY A 112 -7.11 2.66 -7.59
CA GLY A 112 -7.07 1.40 -8.31
C GLY A 112 -7.08 1.57 -9.83
N GLU A 113 -7.94 2.45 -10.34
CA GLU A 113 -8.01 2.78 -11.77
C GLU A 113 -6.71 3.40 -12.28
N VAL A 114 -6.18 4.39 -11.54
CA VAL A 114 -4.92 5.05 -11.89
C VAL A 114 -3.74 4.08 -11.80
N ALA A 115 -3.67 3.26 -10.76
CA ALA A 115 -2.65 2.22 -10.61
C ALA A 115 -2.67 1.24 -11.80
N GLY A 116 -3.84 0.76 -12.19
CA GLY A 116 -4.02 -0.08 -13.37
C GLY A 116 -3.55 0.60 -14.66
N SER A 117 -3.87 1.89 -14.84
CA SER A 117 -3.47 2.65 -16.04
C SER A 117 -1.96 2.78 -16.22
N VAL A 118 -1.18 2.65 -15.14
CA VAL A 118 0.29 2.66 -15.17
C VAL A 118 0.90 1.26 -15.00
N GLY A 119 0.11 0.20 -15.19
CA GLY A 119 0.59 -1.19 -15.22
C GLY A 119 0.80 -1.85 -13.85
N LEU A 120 0.27 -1.26 -12.77
CA LEU A 120 0.26 -1.89 -11.45
C LEU A 120 -0.96 -2.78 -11.28
N THR A 121 -0.83 -3.84 -10.48
CA THR A 121 -1.98 -4.61 -10.00
C THR A 121 -2.46 -4.01 -8.69
N TRP A 122 -3.78 -3.83 -8.57
CA TRP A 122 -4.40 -3.26 -7.37
C TRP A 122 -5.10 -4.34 -6.53
N GLY A 123 -4.89 -4.30 -5.21
CA GLY A 123 -5.42 -5.30 -4.27
C GLY A 123 -6.93 -5.22 -4.05
N GLY A 124 -7.56 -4.09 -4.38
CA GLY A 124 -9.02 -3.93 -4.31
C GLY A 124 -9.80 -4.83 -5.27
N ASN A 125 -9.15 -5.38 -6.30
CA ASN A 125 -9.73 -6.37 -7.21
C ASN A 125 -9.68 -7.81 -6.67
N TRP A 126 -9.07 -8.05 -5.50
CA TRP A 126 -8.95 -9.38 -4.90
C TRP A 126 -10.17 -9.71 -4.04
N LYS A 127 -10.38 -11.00 -3.78
CA LYS A 127 -11.46 -11.47 -2.91
C LYS A 127 -11.40 -10.87 -1.49
N MET A 128 -10.20 -10.60 -0.99
CA MET A 128 -9.97 -9.98 0.32
C MET A 128 -10.11 -8.44 0.29
N MET A 129 -10.11 -7.82 -0.89
CA MET A 129 -10.28 -6.38 -1.10
C MET A 129 -9.25 -5.52 -0.36
N ASP A 130 -7.97 -5.70 -0.67
CA ASP A 130 -6.89 -4.90 -0.07
C ASP A 130 -6.74 -3.56 -0.79
N PHE A 131 -7.60 -2.61 -0.45
CA PHE A 131 -7.77 -1.35 -1.20
C PHE A 131 -6.55 -0.42 -1.18
N GLY A 132 -5.73 -0.48 -0.12
CA GLY A 132 -4.50 0.33 -0.04
C GLY A 132 -3.35 -0.22 -0.87
N HIS A 133 -3.44 -1.48 -1.30
CA HIS A 133 -2.33 -2.23 -1.83
C HIS A 133 -2.18 -2.09 -3.35
N THR A 134 -0.95 -1.85 -3.81
CA THR A 134 -0.56 -2.14 -5.20
C THR A 134 0.70 -2.97 -5.25
N GLU A 135 0.81 -3.78 -6.30
CA GLU A 135 2.01 -4.56 -6.61
C GLU A 135 2.36 -4.50 -8.10
N TYR A 136 3.66 -4.54 -8.40
CA TYR A 136 4.18 -4.65 -9.74
C TYR A 136 4.64 -6.09 -10.02
N ARG A 137 3.87 -6.78 -10.85
CA ARG A 137 4.07 -8.20 -11.18
C ARG A 137 5.11 -8.35 -12.30
N MET A 138 6.38 -8.34 -11.92
CA MET A 138 7.47 -8.64 -12.85
C MET A 138 7.58 -10.16 -13.09
N PRO A 139 7.76 -10.61 -14.35
CA PRO A 139 8.03 -12.01 -14.65
C PRO A 139 9.23 -12.54 -13.88
N GLY A 140 9.12 -13.74 -13.32
CA GLY A 140 10.22 -14.44 -12.64
C GLY A 140 10.44 -14.07 -11.16
N VAL A 141 9.73 -13.08 -10.61
CA VAL A 141 9.86 -12.71 -9.19
C VAL A 141 9.07 -13.64 -8.27
N MET A 142 7.81 -13.94 -8.61
CA MET A 142 6.97 -14.88 -7.87
C MET A 142 6.34 -15.87 -8.85
N LYS A 143 6.27 -17.15 -8.45
CA LYS A 143 5.50 -18.16 -9.18
C LYS A 143 4.00 -17.86 -8.98
N ARG A 144 3.23 -17.93 -10.07
CA ARG A 144 1.77 -17.87 -10.02
C ARG A 144 1.20 -19.12 -9.36
#